data_AF-A0A0C2G6W3-F1
#
_entry.id   AF-A0A0C2G6W3-F1
#
_cell.length_a   1.000
_cell.length_b   1.000
_cell.length_c   1.000
_cell.angle_alpha   90.00
_cell.angle_beta   90.00
_cell.angle_gamma   90.00
#
_symmetry.space_group_name_H-M   'P 1'
#
loop_
_entity.id
_entity.type
_entity.pdbx_description
1 polymer ?
#
loop_
_entity_poly.entity_id
_entity_poly.type
_entity_poly.pdbx_seq_one_letter_code
_entity_poly.pdbx_strand_id
1 'polypeptide(L)' 'MSRFDLVIYGATGFTGTFVVERLVTSKYYEGLTFAVAGRNEAKLQKVLDEVSKKTGNLLLNNKNVLESLQEINK' A
#
# COMPACT_ATOMS: atom_id res chain seq x y z
N MET A 1 6.50 15.19 9.17
CA MET A 1 6.06 14.06 8.33
C MET A 1 7.08 12.94 8.47
N SER A 2 6.67 11.75 8.91
CA SER A 2 7.55 10.58 8.86
C SER A 2 7.83 10.28 7.38
N ARG A 3 9.09 10.16 7.02
CA ARG A 3 9.47 9.66 5.68
C ARG A 3 9.05 8.19 5.60
N PHE A 4 8.40 7.81 4.51
CA PHE A 4 8.23 6.41 4.13
C PHE A 4 9.51 5.92 3.48
N ASP A 5 9.84 4.65 3.69
CA ASP A 5 10.96 4.00 3.03
C ASP A 5 10.64 3.71 1.55
N LEU A 6 9.35 3.49 1.23
CA LEU A 6 8.88 3.18 -0.11
C LEU A 6 7.50 3.81 -0.39
N VAL A 7 7.30 4.25 -1.63
CA VAL A 7 6.01 4.73 -2.11
C VAL A 7 5.63 4.04 -3.41
N ILE A 8 4.45 3.41 -3.43
CA ILE A 8 3.90 2.74 -4.62
C ILE A 8 2.85 3.64 -5.25
N TYR A 9 3.24 4.32 -6.32
CA TYR A 9 2.30 5.09 -7.16
C TYR A 9 1.58 4.17 -8.15
N GLY A 10 0.28 4.38 -8.32
CA GLY A 10 -0.54 3.56 -9.21
C GLY A 10 -0.92 2.21 -8.59
N ALA A 11 -1.02 2.14 -7.27
CA ALA A 11 -1.33 0.91 -6.53
C ALA A 11 -2.68 0.28 -6.92
N THR A 12 -3.60 1.05 -7.49
CA THR A 12 -4.90 0.56 -7.99
C THR A 12 -4.84 -0.04 -9.39
N GLY A 13 -3.71 0.03 -10.09
CA GLY A 13 -3.51 -0.57 -11.40
C GLY A 13 -3.16 -2.05 -11.30
N PHE A 14 -3.27 -2.78 -12.41
CA PHE A 14 -2.97 -4.22 -12.46
C PHE A 14 -1.62 -4.54 -11.80
N THR A 15 -0.53 -3.95 -12.31
CA THR A 15 0.81 -4.17 -11.76
C THR A 15 0.96 -3.63 -10.33
N GLY A 16 0.35 -2.48 -10.02
CA GLY A 16 0.42 -1.88 -8.68
C GLY A 16 -0.12 -2.81 -7.60
N THR A 17 -1.27 -3.44 -7.84
CA THR A 17 -1.86 -4.42 -6.94
C THR A 17 -0.90 -5.60 -6.68
N PHE A 18 -0.27 -6.14 -7.73
CA PHE A 18 0.71 -7.22 -7.58
C PHE A 18 1.93 -6.79 -6.77
N VAL A 19 2.43 -5.57 -6.98
CA VAL A 19 3.58 -5.05 -6.22
C VAL A 19 3.23 -4.94 -4.74
N VAL A 20 2.05 -4.43 -4.39
CA VAL A 20 1.60 -4.37 -2.99
C VAL A 20 1.52 -5.78 -2.39
N GLU A 21 0.89 -6.73 -3.09
CA GLU A 21 0.76 -8.13 -2.65
C GLU A 21 2.14 -8.79 -2.42
N ARG A 22 3.08 -8.58 -3.34
CA ARG A 22 4.44 -9.13 -3.23
C ARG A 22 5.27 -8.45 -2.16
N LEU A 23 5.07 -7.16 -1.92
CA LEU A 23 5.78 -6.44 -0.87
C LEU A 23 5.41 -7.00 0.50
N VAL A 24 4.11 -7.10 0.81
CA VAL A 24 3.62 -7.48 2.14
C VAL A 24 3.84 -8.96 2.48
N THR A 25 4.10 -9.79 1.46
CA THR A 25 4.49 -11.20 1.62
C THR A 25 5.99 -11.42 1.59
N SER A 26 6.78 -10.37 1.35
CA SER A 26 8.24 -10.46 1.32
C SER A 26 8.82 -10.37 2.73
N LYS A 27 10.01 -10.96 2.90
CA LYS A 27 10.84 -10.79 4.11
C LYS A 27 11.22 -9.33 4.41
N TYR A 28 11.05 -8.42 3.45
CA TYR A 28 11.37 -7.00 3.59
C TYR A 28 10.20 -6.19 4.14
N TYR A 29 9.02 -6.79 4.28
CA TYR A 29 7.87 -6.10 4.86
C TYR A 29 8.10 -5.77 6.34
N GLU A 30 8.78 -6.66 7.07
CA GLU A 30 9.13 -6.44 8.47
C GLU A 30 10.13 -5.28 8.59
N GLY A 31 9.69 -4.19 9.22
CA GLY A 31 10.52 -2.99 9.45
C GLY A 31 10.53 -1.97 8.30
N LEU A 32 9.78 -2.22 7.23
CA LEU A 32 9.61 -1.25 6.14
C LEU A 32 8.30 -0.47 6.32
N THR A 33 8.40 0.84 6.33
CA THR A 33 7.24 1.73 6.22
C THR A 33 7.01 2.06 4.75
N PHE A 34 5.81 1.80 4.24
CA PHE A 34 5.49 2.13 2.86
C PHE A 34 4.17 2.87 2.74
N ALA A 35 3.98 3.54 1.62
CA ALA A 35 2.74 4.21 1.29
C ALA A 35 2.25 3.78 -0.09
N VAL A 36 0.94 3.80 -0.29
CA VAL A 36 0.29 3.54 -1.57
C VAL A 36 -0.46 4.77 -2.03
N ALA A 37 -0.35 5.08 -3.32
CA ALA A 37 -1.05 6.19 -3.93
C ALA A 37 -1.81 5.77 -5.19
N GLY A 38 -2.98 6.36 -5.37
CA GLY A 38 -3.82 6.17 -6.54
C GLY A 38 -4.86 7.29 -6.65
N ARG A 39 -5.47 7.47 -7.82
CA ARG A 39 -6.43 8.56 -8.07
C ARG A 39 -7.85 8.31 -7.56
N ASN A 40 -8.13 7.12 -7.01
CA ASN A 40 -9.46 6.74 -6.54
C ASN A 40 -9.34 6.00 -5.20
N GLU A 41 -9.84 6.60 -4.13
CA GLU A 41 -9.70 6.11 -2.76
C GLU A 41 -10.44 4.81 -2.55
N ALA A 42 -11.68 4.71 -3.04
CA ALA A 42 -12.47 3.50 -2.95
C ALA A 42 -11.77 2.31 -3.63
N LYS A 43 -11.09 2.53 -4.76
CA LYS A 43 -10.26 1.49 -5.41
C LYS A 43 -9.00 1.18 -4.60
N LEU A 44 -8.39 2.17 -3.95
CA LEU A 44 -7.19 2.00 -3.12
C LEU A 44 -7.52 1.15 -1.90
N GLN A 45 -8.57 1.50 -1.16
CA GLN A 45 -9.09 0.72 -0.03
C GLN A 45 -9.48 -0.70 -0.46
N LYS A 46 -10.14 -0.84 -1.63
CA LYS A 46 -10.47 -2.16 -2.17
C LYS A 46 -9.22 -3.01 -2.44
N VAL A 47 -8.17 -2.44 -3.03
CA VAL A 47 -6.90 -3.17 -3.23
C VAL A 47 -6.29 -3.58 -1.90
N LEU A 48 -6.23 -2.69 -0.92
CA LEU A 48 -5.68 -3.00 0.40
C LEU A 48 -6.48 -4.09 1.12
N ASP A 49 -7.81 -4.07 1.04
CA ASP A 49 -8.68 -5.11 1.58
C ASP A 49 -8.47 -6.46 0.89
N GLU A 50 -8.44 -6.48 -0.46
CA GLU A 50 -8.22 -7.69 -1.24
C GLU A 50 -6.85 -8.32 -0.93
N VAL A 51 -5.79 -7.50 -0.88
CA VAL A 51 -4.45 -7.98 -0.51
C VAL A 51 -4.42 -8.45 0.94
N SER A 52 -5.10 -7.76 1.85
CA SER A 52 -5.18 -8.17 3.26
C SER A 52 -5.80 -9.56 3.40
N LYS A 53 -6.92 -9.80 2.70
CA LYS A 53 -7.61 -11.10 2.68
C LYS A 53 -6.75 -12.22 2.09
N LYS A 54 -5.98 -11.93 1.04
CA LYS A 54 -5.11 -12.94 0.39
C LYS A 54 -3.89 -13.30 1.23
N THR A 55 -3.30 -12.32 1.89
CA THR A 55 -1.98 -12.47 2.52
C THR A 55 -2.05 -12.68 4.03
N GLY A 56 -3.21 -12.42 4.64
CA GLY A 56 -3.37 -12.45 6.10
C GLY A 56 -2.80 -11.22 6.81
N ASN A 57 -2.14 -10.31 6.08
CA ASN A 57 -1.60 -9.08 6.64
C ASN A 57 -2.68 -7.99 6.65
N LEU A 58 -3.02 -7.44 7.81
CA LEU A 58 -3.98 -6.33 7.90
C LEU A 58 -3.31 -5.04 7.42
N LEU A 59 -3.70 -4.54 6.23
CA LEU A 59 -3.12 -3.33 5.64
C LEU A 59 -3.97 -2.07 5.86
N LEU A 60 -5.29 -2.21 5.95
CA LEU A 60 -6.17 -1.10 6.28
C LEU A 60 -5.88 -0.59 7.69
N ASN A 61 -5.72 0.73 7.83
CA ASN A 61 -5.36 1.40 9.09
C ASN A 61 -4.04 0.92 9.72
N ASN A 62 -3.16 0.27 8.94
CA ASN A 62 -1.87 -0.19 9.44
C ASN A 62 -0.92 1.02 9.59
N LYS A 63 -0.27 1.15 10.74
CA LYS A 63 0.67 2.26 10.99
C LYS A 63 1.86 2.29 10.04
N ASN A 64 2.19 1.16 9.41
CA ASN A 64 3.25 1.02 8.41
C ASN A 64 2.78 1.29 6.98
N VAL A 65 1.47 1.52 6.76
CA VAL A 65 0.84 1.72 5.44
C VAL A 65 0.00 2.99 5.44
N LEU A 66 0.44 4.02 4.72
CA LEU A 66 -0.39 5.19 4.43
C LEU A 66 -1.05 5.07 3.06
N GLU A 67 -2.33 5.41 2.99
CA GLU A 67 -3.09 5.56 1.75
C GLU A 67 -3.31 7.04 1.44
N SER A 68 -2.97 7.48 0.21
CA SER A 68 -3.16 8.87 -0.20
C SER A 68 -3.67 8.98 -1.64
N LEU A 69 -4.63 9.88 -1.86
CA LEU A 69 -5.30 10.05 -3.15
C LEU A 69 -4.51 10.86 -4.19
N GLN A 70 -3.46 11.57 -3.80
CA GLN A 70 -2.68 12.42 -4.72
C GLN A 70 -1.46 13.11 -4.10
N GLU A 71 -1.18 12.94 -2.81
CA GLU A 71 -0.12 13.68 -2.14
C GLU A 71 0.71 12.73 -1.28
N ILE A 72 1.81 12.22 -1.87
CA ILE A 72 2.97 11.79 -1.09
C ILE A 72 4.14 12.77 -1.30
N ASN A 73 3.90 13.85 -2.07
CA ASN A 73 4.86 14.92 -2.34
C ASN A 73 4.18 16.31 -2.36
N LYS A 74 3.59 16.72 -1.23
CA LYS A 74 3.57 18.13 -0.84
C LYS A 74 4.22 18.27 0.52
#